data_AF-A0A497T080-F1
#
_entry.id   AF-A0A497T080-F1
#
_cell.length_a   1.000
_cell.length_b   1.000
_cell.length_c   1.000
_cell.angle_alpha   90.00
_cell.angle_beta   90.00
_cell.angle_gamma   90.00
#
_symmetry.space_group_name_H-M   'P 1'
#
loop_
_entity.id
_entity.type
_entity.pdbx_description
1 polymer ?
#
loop_
_entity_poly.entity_id
_entity_poly.type
_entity_poly.pdbx_seq_one_letter_code
_entity_poly.pdbx_strand_id
1 'polypeptide(L)'
;MKELEPAARRLKQLKEECRMDLWSTAKLVEDLFSTLKPFCMRKVCVNVVDDGDPITYEIGRKYIRERGSWEHALHTVKFVNAIRKHGEKIAAVVRKAIAKEFKELAELTKELIWAEGGYFVVVRDDTFEVLRSYNVPCELATYSHACITSGSPWKITFYNQKPEESNSTEMSINSVFVLDHYYDLVEDMLLELRKKVAEAKEKNEEVLKKMREAVAPYAIAAACDS
;
A
#
# COMPACT_ATOMS: atom_id res chain seq x y z
N MET A 1 -8.91 12.94 33.87
CA MET A 1 -9.66 12.35 32.73
C MET A 1 -10.43 13.38 31.90
N LYS A 2 -11.20 14.32 32.48
CA LYS A 2 -11.94 15.34 31.70
C LYS A 2 -11.05 16.26 30.83
N GLU A 3 -9.79 16.48 31.23
CA GLU A 3 -8.86 17.39 30.52
C GLU A 3 -8.25 16.77 29.24
N LEU A 4 -8.15 15.44 29.14
CA LEU A 4 -7.57 14.75 27.98
C LEU A 4 -8.62 14.35 26.93
N GLU A 5 -9.91 14.53 27.21
CA GLU A 5 -10.98 14.17 26.26
C GLU A 5 -10.90 14.93 24.92
N PRO A 6 -10.64 16.26 24.88
CA PRO A 6 -10.53 16.98 23.61
C PRO A 6 -9.35 16.48 22.77
N ALA A 7 -8.19 16.27 23.39
CA ALA A 7 -7.00 15.70 22.78
C ALA A 7 -7.27 14.32 22.18
N ALA A 8 -7.88 13.42 22.96
CA ALA A 8 -8.24 12.07 22.50
C ALA A 8 -9.22 12.10 21.32
N ARG A 9 -10.20 13.02 21.31
CA ARG A 9 -11.15 13.19 20.19
C ARG A 9 -10.43 13.69 18.94
N ARG A 10 -9.51 14.64 19.09
CA ARG A 10 -8.72 15.20 17.99
C ARG A 10 -7.85 14.14 17.31
N LEU A 11 -7.06 13.39 18.08
CA LEU A 11 -6.23 12.31 17.54
C LEU A 11 -7.11 11.20 16.91
N LYS A 12 -8.27 10.91 17.51
CA LYS A 12 -9.25 9.96 16.95
C LYS A 12 -9.79 10.42 15.59
N GLN A 13 -10.01 11.71 15.36
CA GLN A 13 -10.44 12.19 14.05
C GLN A 13 -9.29 12.07 13.03
N LEU A 14 -8.11 12.59 13.38
CA LEU A 14 -6.96 12.60 12.49
C LEU A 14 -6.56 11.21 12.02
N LYS A 15 -6.56 10.20 12.91
CA LYS A 15 -6.19 8.83 12.54
C LYS A 15 -7.14 8.20 11.51
N GLU A 16 -8.44 8.53 11.55
CA GLU A 16 -9.41 8.00 10.57
C GLU A 16 -9.14 8.61 9.18
N GLU A 17 -8.80 9.90 9.13
CA GLU A 17 -8.42 10.60 7.90
C GLU A 17 -7.09 10.05 7.30
N CYS A 18 -6.18 9.57 8.15
CA CYS A 18 -4.90 8.96 7.77
C CYS A 18 -5.02 7.53 7.25
N ARG A 19 -6.18 6.87 7.39
CA ARG A 19 -6.33 5.49 6.94
C ARG A 19 -6.33 5.42 5.42
N MET A 20 -5.50 4.54 4.88
CA MET A 20 -5.47 4.20 3.46
C MET A 20 -5.53 2.70 3.26
N ASP A 21 -6.52 2.25 2.50
CA ASP A 21 -6.68 0.85 2.15
C ASP A 21 -6.10 0.58 0.76
N LEU A 22 -4.82 0.18 0.72
CA LEU A 22 -4.18 -0.20 -0.53
C LEU A 22 -4.81 -1.41 -1.19
N TRP A 23 -5.46 -2.31 -0.46
CA TRP A 23 -6.10 -3.49 -1.05
C TRP A 23 -7.26 -3.09 -1.94
N SER A 24 -8.04 -2.10 -1.51
CA SER A 24 -9.12 -1.54 -2.31
C SER A 24 -8.62 -0.94 -3.64
N THR A 25 -7.55 -0.14 -3.59
CA THR A 25 -6.92 0.44 -4.78
C THR A 25 -6.35 -0.65 -5.68
N ALA A 26 -5.67 -1.65 -5.10
CA ALA A 26 -5.07 -2.73 -5.86
C ALA A 26 -6.11 -3.56 -6.61
N LYS A 27 -7.24 -3.83 -5.94
CA LYS A 27 -8.36 -4.55 -6.53
C LYS A 27 -8.95 -3.78 -7.71
N LEU A 28 -9.15 -2.46 -7.57
CA LEU A 28 -9.63 -1.62 -8.68
C LEU A 28 -8.69 -1.68 -9.89
N VAL A 29 -7.37 -1.63 -9.67
CA VAL A 29 -6.38 -1.79 -10.74
C VAL A 29 -6.50 -3.16 -11.40
N GLU A 30 -6.56 -4.24 -10.61
CA GLU A 30 -6.72 -5.61 -11.11
C GLU A 30 -8.02 -5.80 -11.93
N ASP A 31 -9.12 -5.20 -11.48
CA ASP A 31 -10.41 -5.22 -12.17
C ASP A 31 -10.31 -4.51 -13.53
N LEU A 32 -9.61 -3.37 -13.60
CA LEU A 32 -9.37 -2.65 -14.85
C LEU A 32 -8.54 -3.49 -15.83
N PHE A 33 -7.46 -4.14 -15.38
CA PHE A 33 -6.72 -5.07 -16.23
C PHE A 33 -7.58 -6.26 -16.65
N SER A 34 -8.48 -6.74 -15.79
CA SER A 34 -9.34 -7.87 -16.10
C SER A 34 -10.31 -7.61 -17.25
N THR A 35 -10.66 -6.36 -17.54
CA THR A 35 -11.46 -5.99 -18.71
C THR A 35 -10.78 -6.32 -20.04
N LEU A 36 -9.44 -6.35 -20.08
CA LEU A 36 -8.67 -6.65 -21.29
C LEU A 36 -8.57 -8.15 -21.58
N LYS A 37 -9.04 -9.00 -20.65
CA LYS A 37 -9.03 -10.45 -20.84
C LYS A 37 -9.80 -10.82 -22.12
N PRO A 38 -9.35 -11.84 -22.88
CA PRO A 38 -8.22 -12.70 -22.57
C PRO A 38 -6.84 -12.06 -22.78
N PHE A 39 -5.89 -12.26 -21.86
CA PHE A 39 -4.54 -11.70 -22.03
C PHE A 39 -3.75 -12.41 -23.14
N CYS A 40 -3.71 -13.74 -23.10
CA CYS A 40 -3.13 -14.58 -24.14
C CYS A 40 -4.08 -15.74 -24.48
N MET A 41 -4.11 -16.19 -25.73
CA MET A 41 -4.89 -17.38 -26.13
C MET A 41 -4.22 -18.68 -25.70
N ARG A 42 -2.90 -18.68 -25.62
CA ARG A 42 -2.07 -19.78 -25.11
C ARG A 42 -1.24 -19.26 -23.95
N LYS A 43 -0.82 -20.16 -23.08
CA LYS A 43 0.10 -19.85 -21.99
C LYS A 43 1.45 -19.40 -22.56
N VAL A 44 1.95 -18.25 -22.11
CA VAL A 44 3.27 -17.71 -22.45
C VAL A 44 4.02 -17.38 -21.17
N CYS A 45 5.33 -17.60 -21.15
CA CYS A 45 6.19 -17.25 -20.02
C CYS A 45 7.07 -16.05 -20.38
N VAL A 46 7.28 -15.16 -19.40
CA VAL A 46 8.21 -14.03 -19.48
C VAL A 46 9.17 -14.14 -18.31
N ASN A 47 10.46 -14.16 -18.61
CA ASN A 47 11.51 -14.13 -17.60
C ASN A 47 11.95 -12.69 -17.38
N VAL A 48 12.04 -12.28 -16.13
CA VAL A 48 12.55 -10.98 -15.70
C VAL A 48 13.57 -11.18 -14.59
N VAL A 49 14.34 -10.14 -14.29
CA VAL A 49 15.23 -10.09 -13.13
C VAL A 49 14.68 -9.02 -12.22
N ASP A 50 14.49 -9.35 -10.94
CA ASP A 50 14.07 -8.43 -9.87
C ASP A 50 15.10 -8.53 -8.76
N ASP A 51 15.76 -7.42 -8.43
CA ASP A 51 16.81 -7.34 -7.39
C ASP A 51 17.93 -8.40 -7.49
N GLY A 52 18.23 -8.85 -8.72
CA GLY A 52 19.26 -9.85 -9.01
C GLY A 52 18.71 -11.29 -9.12
N ASP A 53 17.47 -11.52 -8.69
CA ASP A 53 16.82 -12.82 -8.74
C ASP A 53 15.96 -12.99 -10.01
N PRO A 54 16.04 -14.15 -10.70
CA PRO A 54 15.23 -14.41 -11.87
C PRO A 54 13.79 -14.74 -11.45
N ILE A 55 12.83 -13.93 -11.89
CA ILE A 55 11.39 -14.18 -11.74
C ILE A 55 10.81 -14.59 -13.09
N THR A 56 9.94 -15.61 -13.11
CA THR A 56 9.21 -16.01 -14.31
C THR A 56 7.71 -15.73 -14.14
N TYR A 57 7.14 -14.87 -14.97
CA TYR A 57 5.69 -14.71 -15.07
C TYR A 57 5.11 -15.64 -16.11
N GLU A 58 3.96 -16.22 -15.79
CA GLU A 58 3.15 -17.03 -16.69
C GLU A 58 1.84 -16.29 -16.97
N ILE A 59 1.64 -15.96 -18.24
CA ILE A 59 0.49 -15.21 -18.74
C ILE A 59 -0.44 -16.18 -19.45
N GLY A 60 -1.64 -16.34 -18.91
CA GLY A 60 -2.68 -17.19 -19.44
C GLY A 60 -3.86 -16.40 -20.02
N ARG A 61 -4.95 -17.12 -20.31
CA ARG A 61 -6.18 -16.51 -20.82
C ARG A 61 -6.82 -15.56 -19.82
N LYS A 62 -6.83 -15.93 -18.54
CA LYS A 62 -7.54 -15.19 -17.47
C LYS A 62 -6.65 -14.81 -16.29
N TYR A 63 -5.35 -15.08 -16.37
CA TYR A 63 -4.44 -14.89 -15.23
C TYR A 63 -3.07 -14.40 -15.69
N ILE A 64 -2.40 -13.74 -14.76
CA ILE A 64 -0.96 -13.54 -14.74
C ILE A 64 -0.52 -14.14 -13.40
N ARG A 65 0.45 -15.04 -13.40
CA ARG A 65 0.97 -15.65 -12.17
C ARG A 65 2.48 -15.68 -12.16
N GLU A 66 3.07 -15.73 -10.97
CA GLU A 66 4.49 -16.02 -10.81
C GLU A 66 4.71 -17.53 -10.79
N ARG A 67 5.64 -18.02 -11.61
CA ARG A 67 5.93 -19.44 -11.72
C ARG A 67 6.70 -19.90 -10.48
N GLY A 68 6.23 -20.97 -9.85
CA GLY A 68 6.80 -21.45 -8.58
C GLY A 68 6.06 -20.91 -7.35
N SER A 69 5.18 -19.92 -7.52
CA SER A 69 4.21 -19.56 -6.48
C SER A 69 3.15 -20.66 -6.35
N TRP A 70 2.70 -20.89 -5.11
CA TRP A 70 1.53 -21.71 -4.80
C TRP A 70 0.23 -21.08 -5.30
N GLU A 71 0.23 -19.77 -5.57
CA GLU A 71 -0.95 -19.03 -6.02
C GLU A 71 -1.24 -19.29 -7.51
N HIS A 72 -2.52 -19.49 -7.84
CA HIS A 72 -2.96 -19.70 -9.21
C HIS A 72 -2.91 -18.42 -10.08
N ALA A 73 -2.96 -17.24 -9.46
CA ALA A 73 -2.83 -15.93 -10.10
C ALA A 73 -2.27 -14.92 -9.10
N LEU A 74 -1.59 -13.90 -9.61
CA LEU A 74 -1.26 -12.71 -8.83
C LEU A 74 -2.55 -11.92 -8.60
N HIS A 75 -2.74 -11.49 -7.36
CA HIS A 75 -3.90 -10.70 -6.94
C HIS A 75 -3.47 -9.45 -6.19
N THR A 76 -4.30 -8.41 -6.26
CA THR A 76 -4.22 -7.20 -5.42
C THR A 76 -2.81 -6.59 -5.41
N VAL A 77 -2.19 -6.42 -4.23
CA VAL A 77 -0.90 -5.74 -4.07
C VAL A 77 0.20 -6.43 -4.87
N LYS A 78 0.25 -7.78 -4.88
CA LYS A 78 1.24 -8.53 -5.67
C LYS A 78 1.07 -8.30 -7.17
N PHE A 79 -0.17 -8.24 -7.64
CA PHE A 79 -0.47 -7.93 -9.04
C PHE A 79 0.02 -6.52 -9.41
N VAL A 80 -0.35 -5.50 -8.63
CA VAL A 80 0.07 -4.12 -8.87
C VAL A 80 1.59 -3.99 -8.85
N ASN A 81 2.27 -4.59 -7.88
CA ASN A 81 3.73 -4.56 -7.79
C ASN A 81 4.40 -5.18 -9.03
N ALA A 82 3.91 -6.35 -9.49
CA ALA A 82 4.43 -6.99 -10.69
C ALA A 82 4.21 -6.13 -11.96
N ILE A 83 3.03 -5.50 -12.09
CA ILE A 83 2.74 -4.61 -13.23
C ILE A 83 3.60 -3.34 -13.18
N ARG A 84 3.77 -2.70 -12.00
CA ARG A 84 4.63 -1.51 -11.86
C ARG A 84 6.07 -1.80 -12.26
N LYS A 85 6.63 -2.92 -11.77
CA LYS A 85 8.03 -3.29 -12.01
C LYS A 85 8.27 -3.86 -13.42
N HIS A 86 7.33 -4.66 -13.94
CA HIS A 86 7.56 -5.51 -15.11
C HIS A 86 6.45 -5.48 -16.16
N GLY A 87 5.46 -4.61 -16.01
CA GLY A 87 4.29 -4.54 -16.88
C GLY A 87 4.62 -4.36 -18.36
N GLU A 88 5.68 -3.64 -18.71
CA GLU A 88 6.12 -3.50 -20.11
C GLU A 88 6.60 -4.84 -20.72
N LYS A 89 7.36 -5.63 -19.96
CA LYS A 89 7.83 -6.95 -20.41
C LYS A 89 6.65 -7.93 -20.54
N ILE A 90 5.67 -7.83 -19.65
CA ILE A 90 4.42 -8.59 -19.73
C ILE A 90 3.60 -8.15 -20.96
N ALA A 91 3.49 -6.85 -21.22
CA ALA A 91 2.77 -6.29 -22.37
C ALA A 91 3.34 -6.78 -23.71
N ALA A 92 4.63 -7.07 -23.78
CA ALA A 92 5.25 -7.59 -25.01
C ALA A 92 4.72 -8.97 -25.45
N VAL A 93 4.13 -9.74 -24.53
CA VAL A 93 3.62 -11.09 -24.84
C VAL A 93 2.10 -11.20 -24.82
N VAL A 94 1.37 -10.16 -24.39
CA VAL A 94 -0.11 -10.18 -24.46
C VAL A 94 -0.57 -10.15 -25.92
N ARG A 95 -1.81 -10.56 -26.18
CA ARG A 95 -2.36 -10.58 -27.55
C ARG A 95 -2.26 -9.19 -28.19
N LYS A 96 -1.88 -9.15 -29.47
CA LYS A 96 -1.68 -7.89 -30.22
C LYS A 96 -2.86 -6.92 -30.13
N ALA A 97 -4.09 -7.46 -30.07
CA ALA A 97 -5.32 -6.69 -30.01
C ALA A 97 -5.47 -5.81 -28.75
N ILE A 98 -4.78 -6.11 -27.64
CA ILE A 98 -4.84 -5.33 -26.39
C ILE A 98 -3.47 -4.82 -25.94
N ALA A 99 -2.42 -5.10 -26.72
CA ALA A 99 -1.04 -4.87 -26.26
C ALA A 99 -0.75 -3.40 -26.00
N LYS A 100 -1.37 -2.51 -26.79
CA LYS A 100 -1.25 -1.07 -26.62
C LYS A 100 -1.89 -0.61 -25.31
N GLU A 101 -3.13 -1.01 -25.06
CA GLU A 101 -3.91 -0.62 -23.89
C GLU A 101 -3.37 -1.27 -22.62
N PHE A 102 -2.89 -2.51 -22.70
CA PHE A 102 -2.20 -3.15 -21.58
C PHE A 102 -0.92 -2.39 -21.23
N LYS A 103 -0.13 -1.96 -22.22
CA LYS A 103 1.07 -1.13 -22.00
C LYS A 103 0.69 0.22 -21.39
N GLU A 104 -0.34 0.88 -21.90
CA GLU A 104 -0.86 2.13 -21.35
C GLU A 104 -1.29 1.99 -19.88
N LEU A 105 -2.06 0.95 -19.54
CA LEU A 105 -2.41 0.65 -18.15
C LEU A 105 -1.18 0.38 -17.29
N ALA A 106 -0.17 -0.33 -17.81
CA ALA A 106 1.06 -0.59 -17.08
C ALA A 106 1.82 0.71 -16.76
N GLU A 107 1.88 1.66 -17.70
CA GLU A 107 2.48 2.98 -17.47
C GLU A 107 1.66 3.80 -16.44
N LEU A 108 0.34 3.87 -16.59
CA LEU A 108 -0.54 4.54 -15.62
C LEU A 108 -0.39 3.91 -14.21
N THR A 109 -0.22 2.60 -14.13
CA THR A 109 -0.01 1.92 -12.85
C THR A 109 1.28 2.38 -12.16
N LYS A 110 2.32 2.79 -12.90
CA LYS A 110 3.55 3.38 -12.34
C LYS A 110 3.32 4.80 -11.80
N GLU A 111 2.37 5.54 -12.36
CA GLU A 111 2.04 6.91 -11.93
C GLU A 111 1.33 6.95 -10.56
N LEU A 112 0.70 5.85 -10.15
CA LEU A 112 0.07 5.74 -8.83
C LEU A 112 1.08 6.07 -7.73
N ILE A 113 0.69 6.89 -6.75
CA ILE A 113 1.40 7.01 -5.50
C ILE A 113 1.17 5.72 -4.72
N TRP A 114 2.20 4.88 -4.73
CA TRP A 114 2.20 3.55 -4.15
C TRP A 114 3.34 3.48 -3.15
N ALA A 115 3.00 3.42 -1.86
CA ALA A 115 4.02 3.34 -0.82
C ALA A 115 4.75 2.00 -0.90
N GLU A 116 6.08 2.03 -1.00
CA GLU A 116 6.92 0.84 -0.91
C GLU A 116 6.69 0.19 0.47
N GLY A 117 6.43 -1.12 0.50
CA GLY A 117 6.00 -1.82 1.73
C GLY A 117 4.50 -1.70 2.07
N GLY A 118 3.72 -0.99 1.26
CA GLY A 118 2.26 -1.01 1.31
C GLY A 118 1.62 0.03 2.24
N TYR A 119 2.38 0.91 2.87
CA TYR A 119 1.83 1.94 3.78
C TYR A 119 2.68 3.20 3.75
N PHE A 120 2.04 4.37 3.85
CA PHE A 120 2.76 5.61 4.09
C PHE A 120 3.30 5.60 5.51
N VAL A 121 4.53 6.07 5.67
CA VAL A 121 5.24 6.08 6.95
C VAL A 121 5.66 7.51 7.29
N VAL A 122 5.52 7.88 8.55
CA VAL A 122 6.09 9.09 9.14
C VAL A 122 6.97 8.64 10.30
N VAL A 123 8.24 9.05 10.26
CA VAL A 123 9.24 8.75 11.29
C VAL A 123 9.73 10.06 11.91
N ARG A 124 10.01 10.02 13.21
CA ARG A 124 10.70 11.08 13.94
C ARG A 124 11.88 10.45 14.68
N ASP A 125 13.01 11.13 14.62
CA ASP A 125 14.25 10.71 15.27
C ASP A 125 14.49 11.61 16.47
N ASP A 126 14.47 11.03 17.66
CA ASP A 126 14.72 11.72 18.94
C ASP A 126 14.97 10.69 20.04
N THR A 127 15.19 11.13 21.27
CA THR A 127 15.24 10.28 22.45
C THR A 127 13.86 10.17 23.07
N PHE A 128 13.21 9.02 22.90
CA PHE A 128 11.87 8.75 23.43
C PHE A 128 11.94 7.82 24.63
N GLU A 129 11.47 8.29 25.78
CA GLU A 129 11.32 7.48 26.99
C GLU A 129 9.92 6.91 27.07
N VAL A 130 9.80 5.58 27.06
CA VAL A 130 8.51 4.90 26.96
C VAL A 130 8.37 3.87 28.07
N LEU A 131 7.22 3.91 28.75
CA LEU A 131 6.89 2.93 29.78
C LEU A 131 6.55 1.57 29.14
N ARG A 132 7.45 0.60 29.29
CA ARG A 132 7.26 -0.75 28.76
C ARG A 132 6.55 -1.61 29.82
N SER A 133 5.37 -2.15 29.48
CA SER A 133 4.59 -3.03 30.36
C SER A 133 4.34 -4.37 29.67
N TYR A 134 5.40 -5.18 29.55
CA TYR A 134 5.25 -6.58 29.11
C TYR A 134 5.26 -7.56 30.29
N ASN A 135 5.91 -7.21 31.39
CA ASN A 135 5.92 -7.96 32.65
C ASN A 135 6.12 -6.96 33.79
N VAL A 136 5.49 -7.19 34.95
CA VAL A 136 5.72 -6.38 36.15
C VAL A 136 7.14 -6.71 36.67
N PRO A 137 7.98 -5.71 37.03
CA PRO A 137 7.71 -4.27 37.10
C PRO A 137 7.83 -3.53 35.76
N CYS A 138 7.04 -2.46 35.59
CA CYS A 138 7.15 -1.58 34.43
C CYS A 138 8.55 -0.97 34.35
N GLU A 139 9.18 -1.06 33.17
CA GLU A 139 10.51 -0.50 32.94
C GLU A 139 10.41 0.69 31.99
N LEU A 140 11.13 1.77 32.31
CA LEU A 140 11.33 2.88 31.38
C LEU A 140 12.39 2.45 30.36
N ALA A 141 12.03 2.45 29.08
CA ALA A 141 12.93 2.11 27.99
C ALA A 141 13.11 3.31 27.06
N THR A 142 14.32 3.48 26.55
CA THR A 142 14.66 4.55 25.62
C THR A 142 14.69 4.05 24.18
N TYR A 143 14.11 4.83 23.27
CA TYR A 143 14.06 4.55 21.84
C TYR A 143 14.57 5.75 21.04
N SER A 144 15.20 5.49 19.89
CA SER A 144 15.72 6.54 18.99
C SER A 144 14.73 6.99 17.91
N HIS A 145 13.67 6.21 17.68
CA HIS A 145 12.74 6.45 16.60
C HIS A 145 11.29 6.28 17.06
N ALA A 146 10.40 7.13 16.55
CA ALA A 146 8.96 7.02 16.65
C ALA A 146 8.35 6.95 15.25
N CYS A 147 7.37 6.06 15.04
CA CYS A 147 6.79 5.80 13.72
C CYS A 147 5.26 5.65 13.79
N ILE A 148 4.57 6.24 12.81
CA ILE A 148 3.15 6.01 12.53
C ILE A 148 2.98 5.66 11.06
N THR A 149 2.09 4.71 10.76
CA THR A 149 1.79 4.28 9.39
C THR A 149 0.34 4.48 9.00
N SER A 150 0.05 4.65 7.71
CA SER A 150 -1.33 4.70 7.20
C SER A 150 -2.09 3.38 7.32
N GLY A 151 -1.38 2.26 7.54
CA GLY A 151 -1.94 0.94 7.79
C GLY A 151 -2.41 0.73 9.22
N SER A 152 -1.80 1.44 10.17
CA SER A 152 -2.17 1.39 11.59
C SER A 152 -2.03 2.75 12.26
N PRO A 153 -2.78 3.78 11.81
CA PRO A 153 -2.65 5.15 12.34
C PRO A 153 -3.14 5.29 13.78
N TRP A 154 -3.70 4.23 14.38
CA TRP A 154 -4.11 4.19 15.78
C TRP A 154 -2.98 3.78 16.74
N LYS A 155 -1.79 3.49 16.23
CA LYS A 155 -0.61 3.14 17.02
C LYS A 155 0.58 4.02 16.64
N ILE A 156 1.42 4.27 17.64
CA ILE A 156 2.80 4.74 17.47
C ILE A 156 3.74 3.60 17.84
N THR A 157 4.75 3.36 17.01
CA THR A 157 5.78 2.35 17.23
C THR A 157 7.09 3.03 17.54
N PHE A 158 7.70 2.69 18.67
CA PHE A 158 9.02 3.16 19.07
C PHE A 158 10.05 2.05 18.88
N TYR A 159 11.24 2.38 18.36
CA TYR A 159 12.30 1.40 18.07
C TYR A 159 13.71 2.05 18.03
N ASN A 160 14.78 1.24 18.09
CA ASN A 160 16.17 1.72 18.04
C ASN A 160 16.91 1.45 16.73
N GLN A 161 16.56 0.38 16.00
CA GLN A 161 17.20 0.04 14.72
C GLN A 161 16.15 -0.12 13.61
N LYS A 162 15.21 -1.06 13.79
CA LYS A 162 14.07 -1.23 12.88
C LYS A 162 12.77 -1.49 13.64
N PRO A 163 11.61 -1.10 13.09
CA PRO A 163 10.31 -1.28 13.74
C PRO A 163 9.91 -2.75 13.90
N GLU A 164 10.43 -3.64 13.04
CA GLU A 164 10.11 -5.09 13.01
C GLU A 164 10.97 -5.94 13.97
N GLU A 165 11.95 -5.34 14.65
CA GLU A 165 12.85 -6.05 15.56
C GLU A 165 12.26 -6.19 16.97
N SER A 166 12.73 -7.18 17.74
CA SER A 166 12.29 -7.48 19.12
C SER A 166 12.46 -6.33 20.14
N ASN A 167 13.20 -5.29 19.73
CA ASN A 167 13.43 -4.06 20.50
C ASN A 167 12.53 -2.92 20.03
N SER A 168 11.31 -3.21 19.59
CA SER A 168 10.25 -2.22 19.41
C SER A 168 9.18 -2.31 20.49
N THR A 169 8.43 -1.22 20.66
CA THR A 169 7.22 -1.20 21.47
C THR A 169 6.15 -0.38 20.78
N GLU A 170 4.91 -0.86 20.85
CA GLU A 170 3.75 -0.18 20.27
C GLU A 170 2.87 0.38 21.37
N MET A 171 2.41 1.62 21.20
CA MET A 171 1.42 2.22 22.08
C MET A 171 0.21 2.70 21.29
N SER A 172 -0.97 2.54 21.90
CA SER A 172 -2.17 3.18 21.38
C SER A 172 -2.02 4.70 21.51
N ILE A 173 -2.31 5.44 20.43
CA ILE A 173 -2.28 6.90 20.45
C ILE A 173 -3.31 7.52 21.40
N ASN A 174 -4.32 6.73 21.80
CA ASN A 174 -5.33 7.13 22.77
C ASN A 174 -4.99 6.70 24.21
N SER A 175 -3.81 6.12 24.44
CA SER A 175 -3.37 5.78 25.79
C SER A 175 -3.10 7.05 26.59
N VAL A 176 -3.39 7.02 27.89
CA VAL A 176 -3.16 8.17 28.79
C VAL A 176 -1.71 8.63 28.71
N PHE A 177 -0.76 7.70 28.67
CA PHE A 177 0.67 8.00 28.57
C PHE A 177 1.01 8.75 27.28
N VAL A 178 0.50 8.31 26.11
CA VAL A 178 0.76 9.02 24.85
C VAL A 178 0.09 10.40 24.85
N LEU A 179 -1.12 10.52 25.40
CA LEU A 179 -1.84 11.80 25.48
C LEU A 179 -1.16 12.80 26.42
N ASP A 180 -0.45 12.34 27.45
CA ASP A 180 0.22 13.21 28.43
C ASP A 180 1.65 13.59 27.99
N HIS A 181 2.40 12.65 27.41
CA HIS A 181 3.83 12.84 27.10
C HIS A 181 4.14 13.09 25.63
N TYR A 182 3.27 12.67 24.71
CA TYR A 182 3.57 12.63 23.27
C TYR A 182 2.45 13.20 22.40
N TYR A 183 1.51 13.97 22.97
CA TYR A 183 0.36 14.49 22.23
C TYR A 183 0.78 15.33 21.02
N ASP A 184 1.60 16.37 21.22
CA ASP A 184 2.01 17.28 20.15
C ASP A 184 2.80 16.56 19.05
N LEU A 185 3.68 15.65 19.44
CA LEU A 185 4.44 14.78 18.53
C LEU A 185 3.50 13.94 17.66
N VAL A 186 2.55 13.25 18.29
CA VAL A 186 1.60 12.37 17.58
C VAL A 186 0.64 13.18 16.70
N GLU A 187 0.18 14.34 17.16
CA GLU A 187 -0.64 15.24 16.34
C GLU A 187 0.11 15.69 15.09
N ASP A 188 1.36 16.17 15.23
CA ASP A 188 2.20 16.57 14.09
C ASP A 188 2.43 15.42 13.10
N MET A 189 2.80 14.24 13.60
CA MET A 189 3.01 13.06 12.76
C MET A 189 1.72 12.65 12.02
N LEU A 190 0.56 12.71 12.66
CA LEU A 190 -0.73 12.42 12.01
C LEU A 190 -1.11 13.49 10.99
N LEU A 191 -0.80 14.77 11.23
CA LEU A 191 -1.05 15.84 10.26
C LEU A 191 -0.19 15.66 8.99
N GLU A 192 1.08 15.30 9.15
CA GLU A 192 1.96 14.96 8.02
C GLU A 192 1.45 13.72 7.28
N LEU A 193 1.10 12.65 8.01
CA LEU A 193 0.58 11.42 7.42
C LEU A 193 -0.71 11.67 6.64
N ARG A 194 -1.62 12.49 7.19
CA ARG A 194 -2.85 12.91 6.53
C ARG A 194 -2.56 13.62 5.22
N LYS A 195 -1.58 14.51 5.18
CA LYS A 195 -1.19 15.22 3.95
C LYS A 195 -0.72 14.23 2.89
N LYS A 196 0.19 13.31 3.23
CA LYS A 196 0.67 12.26 2.32
C LYS A 196 -0.48 11.39 1.77
N VAL A 197 -1.41 10.99 2.63
CA VAL A 197 -2.56 10.16 2.26
C VAL A 197 -3.55 10.93 1.38
N ALA A 198 -3.80 12.21 1.66
CA ALA A 198 -4.68 13.04 0.87
C ALA A 198 -4.13 13.24 -0.56
N GLU A 199 -2.85 13.62 -0.67
CA GLU A 199 -2.15 13.76 -1.96
C GLU A 199 -2.18 12.45 -2.76
N ALA A 200 -1.96 11.31 -2.09
CA ALA A 200 -2.03 9.99 -2.72
C ALA A 200 -3.44 9.64 -3.20
N LYS A 201 -4.48 9.92 -2.42
CA LYS A 201 -5.87 9.67 -2.81
C LYS A 201 -6.26 10.50 -4.03
N GLU A 202 -5.99 11.80 -4.01
CA GLU A 202 -6.31 12.72 -5.10
C GLU A 202 -5.63 12.29 -6.41
N LYS A 203 -4.29 12.13 -6.37
CA LYS A 203 -3.55 11.71 -7.56
C LYS A 203 -3.95 10.32 -8.04
N ASN A 204 -4.17 9.35 -7.15
CA ASN A 204 -4.57 8.01 -7.54
C ASN A 204 -5.98 7.99 -8.14
N GLU A 205 -6.90 8.84 -7.69
CA GLU A 205 -8.23 8.96 -8.29
C GLU A 205 -8.15 9.46 -9.74
N GLU A 206 -7.32 10.46 -10.02
CA GLU A 206 -7.06 10.94 -11.38
C GLU A 206 -6.46 9.85 -12.28
N VAL A 207 -5.46 9.13 -11.78
CA VAL A 207 -4.83 8.02 -12.52
C VAL A 207 -5.83 6.90 -12.79
N LEU A 208 -6.62 6.50 -11.79
CA LEU A 208 -7.67 5.48 -11.95
C LEU A 208 -8.74 5.91 -12.97
N LYS A 209 -9.07 7.20 -13.04
CA LYS A 209 -9.96 7.73 -14.08
C LYS A 209 -9.37 7.53 -15.47
N LYS A 210 -8.11 7.88 -15.69
CA LYS A 210 -7.42 7.63 -16.97
C LYS A 210 -7.41 6.14 -17.32
N MET A 211 -7.15 5.27 -16.34
CA MET A 211 -7.17 3.83 -16.55
C MET A 211 -8.56 3.31 -16.98
N ARG A 212 -9.64 3.85 -16.38
CA ARG A 212 -11.02 3.52 -16.81
C ARG A 212 -11.30 3.95 -18.24
N GLU A 213 -10.85 5.14 -18.62
CA GLU A 213 -11.01 5.65 -19.99
C GLU A 213 -10.27 4.78 -21.01
N ALA A 214 -9.05 4.33 -20.69
CA ALA A 214 -8.26 3.45 -21.55
C ALA A 214 -8.94 2.09 -21.83
N VAL A 215 -9.71 1.56 -20.87
CA VAL A 215 -10.38 0.26 -21.02
C VAL A 215 -11.86 0.35 -21.42
N ALA A 216 -12.44 1.54 -21.46
CA ALA A 216 -13.86 1.75 -21.75
C ALA A 216 -14.33 1.03 -23.04
N PRO A 217 -13.57 1.01 -24.15
CA PRO A 217 -13.99 0.29 -25.37
C PRO A 217 -14.17 -1.23 -25.14
N TYR A 218 -13.35 -1.83 -24.28
CA TYR A 218 -13.37 -3.25 -23.99
C TYR A 218 -14.46 -3.63 -22.98
N ALA A 219 -14.76 -2.73 -22.03
CA ALA A 219 -15.85 -2.91 -21.10
C ALA A 219 -17.22 -2.95 -21.81
N ILE A 220 -17.42 -2.09 -22.82
CA ILE A 220 -18.65 -2.07 -23.63
C ILE A 220 -18.77 -3.35 -24.47
N ALA A 221 -17.70 -3.76 -25.15
CA ALA A 221 -17.69 -4.99 -25.95
C ALA A 221 -18.04 -6.22 -25.11
N ALA A 222 -17.46 -6.33 -23.90
CA ALA A 222 -17.74 -7.43 -22.99
C ALA A 222 -19.20 -7.47 -22.49
N ALA A 223 -19.87 -6.31 -22.40
CA ALA A 223 -21.28 -6.22 -22.00
C ALA A 223 -22.26 -6.50 -23.16
N CYS A 224 -21.84 -6.34 -24.42
CA CYS A 224 -22.65 -6.69 -25.59
C CYS A 224 -22.55 -8.19 -25.96
N ASP A 225 -21.48 -8.86 -25.55
CA ASP A 225 -21.24 -10.29 -25.77
C ASP A 225 -21.84 -11.19 -24.66
N SER A 226 -22.44 -10.60 -23.62
CA SER A 226 -23.08 -11.27 -22.47
C SER A 226 -24.59 -11.15 -22.49
#